data_AF-A8NS01-F1
#
_entry.id   AF-A8NS01-F1
#
_cell.length_a   1.000
_cell.length_b   1.000
_cell.length_c   1.000
_cell.angle_alpha   90.00
_cell.angle_beta   90.00
_cell.angle_gamma   90.00
#
_symmetry.space_group_name_H-M   'P 1'
#
loop_
_entity.id
_entity.type
_entity.pdbx_description
1 polymer ?
#
loop_
_entity_poly.entity_id
_entity_poly.type
_entity_poly.pdbx_seq_one_letter_code
_entity_poly.pdbx_strand_id
1 'polypeptide(L)'
;MGMILGLMAANIGLKLGQTGLKIPDPPNPHFVLSVNFDDIMDFLGLSREVYNSGFKTRMEVYEWVCTMKWFDPYMFRPTGQGIAKLKPDRTMYAEFVLFVTNNWSISESERIRKRDDKKSRDALFQTVKLEALNYFDKTAQFETRLESRRIQQRTQAVFSGHRVRDWAELGEHWKGVKMIMDKIREMLGGERKVLEFYDSNGEDALRALVVAVRDDLGIYRRAT
;
A
#
# COMPACT_ATOMS: atom_id res chain seq x y z
N MET A 1 -1.61 -7.31 -23.15
CA MET A 1 -2.36 -8.04 -22.10
C MET A 1 -2.16 -7.46 -20.71
N GLY A 2 -0.92 -7.23 -20.26
CA GLY A 2 -0.64 -6.72 -18.90
C GLY A 2 -1.35 -5.41 -18.53
N MET A 3 -1.70 -4.56 -19.51
CA MET A 3 -2.49 -3.34 -19.28
C MET A 3 -3.92 -3.65 -18.78
N ILE A 4 -4.62 -4.58 -19.42
CA ILE A 4 -5.99 -4.93 -19.05
C ILE A 4 -5.99 -5.59 -17.68
N LEU A 5 -5.18 -6.65 -17.49
CA LEU A 5 -5.06 -7.33 -16.19
C LEU A 5 -4.64 -6.37 -15.06
N GLY A 6 -3.72 -5.44 -15.34
CA GLY A 6 -3.33 -4.38 -14.41
C GLY A 6 -4.50 -3.54 -13.95
N LEU A 7 -5.42 -3.21 -14.86
CA LEU A 7 -6.64 -2.49 -14.52
C LEU A 7 -7.65 -3.35 -13.79
N MET A 8 -7.84 -4.60 -14.20
CA MET A 8 -8.74 -5.53 -13.50
C MET A 8 -8.33 -5.65 -12.04
N ALA A 9 -7.04 -5.82 -11.79
CA ALA A 9 -6.47 -5.83 -10.44
C ALA A 9 -6.74 -4.50 -9.70
N ALA A 10 -6.59 -3.35 -10.36
CA ALA A 10 -6.90 -2.05 -9.77
C ALA A 10 -8.38 -1.86 -9.41
N ASN A 11 -9.28 -2.43 -10.21
CA ASN A 11 -10.72 -2.40 -9.97
C ASN A 11 -11.12 -3.18 -8.72
N ILE A 12 -10.30 -4.13 -8.26
CA ILE A 12 -10.51 -4.93 -7.05
C ILE A 12 -9.60 -4.51 -5.88
N GLY A 13 -8.94 -3.35 -5.98
CA GLY A 13 -8.12 -2.79 -4.90
C GLY A 13 -6.69 -3.33 -4.84
N LEU A 14 -6.23 -4.05 -5.88
CA LEU A 14 -4.86 -4.55 -6.00
C LEU A 14 -4.07 -3.76 -7.05
N LYS A 15 -2.77 -4.03 -7.18
CA LYS A 15 -1.93 -3.47 -8.24
C LYS A 15 -1.09 -4.56 -8.86
N LEU A 16 -1.31 -4.83 -10.15
CA LEU A 16 -0.52 -5.75 -10.94
C LEU A 16 0.40 -4.97 -11.89
N GLY A 17 1.67 -5.34 -11.93
CA GLY A 17 2.65 -4.75 -12.84
C GLY A 17 3.81 -5.70 -13.13
N GLN A 18 4.91 -5.18 -13.67
CA GLN A 18 6.09 -5.97 -14.03
C GLN A 18 6.76 -6.70 -12.85
N THR A 19 6.52 -6.22 -11.62
CA THR A 19 7.08 -6.77 -10.38
C THR A 19 6.04 -7.54 -9.57
N GLY A 20 5.04 -8.11 -10.25
CA GLY A 20 4.01 -8.95 -9.64
C GLY A 20 2.78 -8.22 -9.12
N LEU A 21 1.98 -8.94 -8.33
CA LEU A 21 0.74 -8.50 -7.72
C LEU A 21 1.01 -7.90 -6.32
N LYS A 22 0.37 -6.78 -6.01
CA LYS A 22 0.66 -6.00 -4.80
C LYS A 22 -0.59 -5.39 -4.18
N ILE A 23 -0.54 -5.13 -2.88
CA ILE A 23 -1.51 -4.29 -2.15
C ILE A 23 -1.01 -2.83 -2.17
N PRO A 24 -1.82 -1.88 -2.68
CA PRO A 24 -1.57 -0.44 -2.55
C PRO A 24 -1.52 0.00 -1.09
N ASP A 25 -0.59 0.90 -0.76
CA ASP A 25 -0.29 1.25 0.63
C ASP A 25 0.28 2.67 0.78
N PRO A 26 -0.34 3.70 0.17
CA PRO A 26 0.18 5.06 0.23
C PRO A 26 0.20 5.60 1.68
N PRO A 27 1.21 6.40 2.09
CA PRO A 27 2.34 6.90 1.30
C PRO A 27 3.52 5.91 1.17
N ASN A 28 3.38 4.69 1.69
CA ASN A 28 4.45 3.70 1.74
C ASN A 28 4.62 2.94 0.40
N PRO A 29 5.75 2.24 0.23
CA PRO A 29 5.90 1.30 -0.87
C PRO A 29 4.84 0.19 -0.80
N HIS A 30 4.35 -0.24 -1.96
CA HIS A 30 3.39 -1.34 -2.08
C HIS A 30 3.85 -2.61 -1.35
N PHE A 31 2.90 -3.39 -0.84
CA PHE A 31 3.18 -4.70 -0.26
C PHE A 31 3.06 -5.76 -1.34
N VAL A 32 4.15 -6.48 -1.63
CA VAL A 32 4.17 -7.50 -2.68
C VAL A 32 3.51 -8.78 -2.18
N LEU A 33 2.56 -9.30 -2.95
CA LEU A 33 1.88 -10.56 -2.68
C LEU A 33 2.61 -11.73 -3.33
N SER A 34 2.75 -11.68 -4.66
CA SER A 34 3.51 -12.66 -5.44
C SER A 34 4.17 -12.01 -6.65
N VAL A 35 5.29 -12.58 -7.08
CA VAL A 35 5.98 -12.26 -8.34
C VAL A 35 5.82 -13.37 -9.39
N ASN A 36 5.30 -14.54 -8.99
CA ASN A 36 5.04 -15.66 -9.87
C ASN A 36 3.69 -15.43 -10.59
N PHE A 37 3.73 -15.39 -11.91
CA PHE A 37 2.55 -15.11 -12.72
C PHE A 37 1.51 -16.24 -12.65
N ASP A 38 1.93 -17.49 -12.48
CA ASP A 38 1.01 -18.63 -12.41
C ASP A 38 0.16 -18.57 -11.13
N ASP A 39 0.79 -18.34 -9.97
CA ASP A 39 0.07 -18.18 -8.70
C ASP A 39 -0.89 -16.97 -8.75
N ILE A 40 -0.51 -15.91 -9.47
CA ILE A 40 -1.36 -14.74 -9.69
C ILE A 40 -2.57 -15.11 -10.56
N MET A 41 -2.39 -15.86 -11.64
CA MET A 41 -3.51 -16.31 -12.49
C MET A 41 -4.47 -17.21 -11.73
N ASP A 42 -3.93 -18.17 -10.97
CA ASP A 42 -4.72 -19.09 -10.16
C ASP A 42 -5.53 -18.33 -9.09
N PHE A 43 -4.92 -17.35 -8.40
CA PHE A 43 -5.64 -16.46 -7.48
C PHE A 43 -6.77 -15.67 -8.15
N LEU A 44 -6.53 -15.14 -9.35
CA LEU A 44 -7.51 -14.38 -10.11
C LEU A 44 -8.60 -15.28 -10.74
N GLY A 45 -8.46 -16.61 -10.65
CA GLY A 45 -9.37 -17.57 -11.25
C GLY A 45 -9.29 -17.61 -12.78
N LEU A 46 -8.14 -17.27 -13.36
CA LEU A 46 -7.93 -17.24 -14.80
C LEU A 46 -7.30 -18.56 -15.28
N SER A 47 -7.82 -19.11 -16.38
CA SER A 47 -7.29 -20.35 -16.95
C SER A 47 -5.90 -20.13 -17.57
N ARG A 48 -4.91 -20.86 -17.04
CA ARG A 48 -3.53 -20.90 -17.57
C ARG A 48 -3.45 -21.58 -18.93
N GLU A 49 -4.28 -22.58 -19.16
CA GLU A 49 -4.33 -23.30 -20.44
C GLU A 49 -4.74 -22.36 -21.59
N VAL A 50 -5.76 -21.54 -21.36
CA VAL A 50 -6.21 -20.53 -22.33
C VAL A 50 -5.16 -19.44 -22.54
N TYR A 51 -4.44 -19.03 -21.49
CA TYR A 51 -3.34 -18.09 -21.63
C TYR A 51 -2.18 -18.67 -22.46
N ASN A 52 -1.80 -19.93 -22.18
CA ASN A 52 -0.66 -20.60 -22.80
C ASN A 52 -0.93 -21.03 -24.25
N SER A 53 -2.18 -21.29 -24.63
CA SER A 53 -2.55 -21.53 -26.03
C SER A 53 -2.41 -20.28 -26.91
N GLY A 54 -2.36 -19.10 -26.27
CA GLY A 54 -2.24 -17.81 -26.93
C GLY A 54 -3.57 -17.30 -27.48
N PHE A 55 -3.61 -16.00 -27.76
CA PHE A 55 -4.80 -15.33 -28.29
C PHE A 55 -4.55 -14.88 -29.72
N LYS A 56 -5.45 -15.25 -30.63
CA LYS A 56 -5.44 -14.86 -32.05
C LYS A 56 -6.06 -13.48 -32.24
N THR A 57 -7.02 -13.13 -31.39
CA THR A 57 -7.75 -11.85 -31.51
C THR A 57 -7.79 -11.10 -30.19
N ARG A 58 -8.03 -9.78 -30.25
CA ARG A 58 -8.29 -8.98 -29.04
C ARG A 58 -9.56 -9.43 -28.32
N MET A 59 -10.53 -9.94 -29.06
CA MET A 59 -11.81 -10.38 -28.52
C MET A 59 -11.63 -11.56 -27.57
N GLU A 60 -10.82 -12.56 -27.96
CA GLU A 60 -10.51 -13.71 -27.11
C GLU A 60 -9.85 -13.28 -25.79
N VAL A 61 -9.00 -12.24 -25.82
CA VAL A 61 -8.41 -11.66 -24.60
C VAL A 61 -9.50 -11.05 -23.72
N TYR A 62 -10.46 -10.34 -24.30
CA TYR A 62 -11.54 -9.69 -23.56
C TYR A 62 -12.45 -10.72 -22.90
N GLU A 63 -12.86 -11.73 -23.65
CA GLU A 63 -13.67 -12.85 -23.16
C GLU A 63 -12.96 -13.57 -22.01
N TRP A 64 -11.68 -13.91 -22.19
CA TRP A 64 -10.89 -14.57 -21.15
C TRP A 64 -10.76 -13.71 -19.89
N VAL A 65 -10.49 -12.42 -20.01
CA VAL A 65 -10.40 -11.53 -18.84
C VAL A 65 -11.73 -11.42 -18.09
N CYS A 66 -12.86 -11.45 -18.80
CA CYS A 66 -14.19 -11.44 -18.16
C CYS A 66 -14.48 -12.73 -17.36
N THR A 67 -13.70 -13.80 -17.52
CA THR A 67 -13.81 -15.03 -16.69
C THR A 67 -13.17 -14.88 -15.30
N MET A 68 -12.47 -13.78 -15.03
CA MET A 68 -11.82 -13.52 -13.75
C MET A 68 -12.82 -13.60 -12.58
N LYS A 69 -12.42 -14.25 -11.48
CA LYS A 69 -13.24 -14.50 -10.28
C LYS A 69 -13.96 -13.25 -9.74
N TRP A 70 -13.29 -12.10 -9.82
CA TRP A 70 -13.78 -10.83 -9.29
C TRP A 70 -14.23 -9.85 -10.38
N PHE A 71 -14.55 -10.35 -11.57
CA PHE A 71 -15.03 -9.51 -12.65
C PHE A 71 -16.38 -8.89 -12.30
N ASP A 72 -16.45 -7.56 -12.31
CA ASP A 72 -17.69 -6.81 -12.20
C ASP A 72 -17.81 -5.85 -13.39
N PRO A 73 -18.76 -6.08 -14.31
CA PRO A 73 -18.92 -5.24 -15.50
C PRO A 73 -19.34 -3.79 -15.14
N TYR A 74 -19.90 -3.55 -13.95
CA TYR A 74 -20.31 -2.22 -13.48
C TYR A 74 -19.11 -1.32 -13.11
N MET A 75 -17.90 -1.87 -12.98
CA MET A 75 -16.68 -1.10 -12.68
C MET A 75 -16.09 -0.43 -13.92
N PHE A 76 -16.50 -0.83 -15.12
CA PHE A 76 -15.97 -0.31 -16.38
C PHE A 76 -16.86 0.82 -16.90
N ARG A 77 -16.25 1.96 -17.20
CA ARG A 77 -16.97 3.16 -17.64
C ARG A 77 -16.26 3.80 -18.83
N PRO A 78 -17.00 4.23 -19.86
CA PRO A 78 -16.43 4.98 -20.96
C PRO A 78 -16.18 6.46 -20.58
N THR A 79 -16.97 7.01 -19.64
CA THR A 79 -16.95 8.43 -19.25
C THR A 79 -17.16 8.62 -17.74
N GLY A 80 -16.66 9.73 -17.17
CA GLY A 80 -16.90 10.12 -15.76
C GLY A 80 -15.68 10.68 -15.00
N GLN A 81 -15.93 11.29 -13.84
CA GLN A 81 -14.89 11.76 -12.90
C GLN A 81 -14.03 10.59 -12.41
N GLY A 82 -12.70 10.77 -12.39
CA GLY A 82 -11.74 9.76 -11.95
C GLY A 82 -11.26 8.81 -13.04
N ILE A 83 -11.90 8.78 -14.21
CA ILE A 83 -11.28 8.22 -15.41
C ILE A 83 -10.23 9.24 -15.85
N ALA A 84 -8.96 8.98 -15.52
CA ALA A 84 -7.87 9.76 -16.07
C ALA A 84 -8.06 9.80 -17.59
N LYS A 85 -8.28 11.00 -18.17
CA LYS A 85 -8.51 11.21 -19.61
C LYS A 85 -7.59 10.27 -20.36
N LEU A 86 -8.16 9.21 -20.93
CA LEU A 86 -7.37 8.22 -21.62
C LEU A 86 -6.67 8.96 -22.73
N LYS A 87 -5.35 8.87 -22.73
CA LYS A 87 -4.59 9.35 -23.87
C LYS A 87 -5.15 8.59 -25.10
N PRO A 88 -5.51 9.31 -26.18
CA PRO A 88 -6.17 8.71 -27.34
C PRO A 88 -5.36 7.60 -28.03
N ASP A 89 -4.07 7.48 -27.69
CA ASP A 89 -3.17 6.42 -28.13
C ASP A 89 -3.43 5.04 -27.47
N ARG A 90 -4.21 4.94 -26.39
CA ARG A 90 -4.50 3.68 -25.68
C ARG A 90 -5.82 3.04 -26.12
N THR A 91 -5.92 2.65 -27.40
CA THR A 91 -7.18 2.16 -28.00
C THR A 91 -7.70 0.87 -27.35
N MET A 92 -6.81 -0.05 -26.94
CA MET A 92 -7.19 -1.38 -26.44
C MET A 92 -8.05 -1.35 -25.17
N TYR A 93 -7.87 -0.35 -24.29
CA TYR A 93 -8.72 -0.22 -23.10
C TYR A 93 -10.11 0.31 -23.46
N ALA A 94 -10.17 1.36 -24.29
CA ALA A 94 -11.45 1.91 -24.73
C ALA A 94 -12.27 0.84 -25.47
N GLU A 95 -11.62 0.05 -26.31
CA GLU A 95 -12.21 -1.12 -26.99
C GLU A 95 -12.76 -2.15 -25.98
N PHE A 96 -12.01 -2.46 -24.90
CA PHE A 96 -12.48 -3.39 -23.86
C PHE A 96 -13.69 -2.84 -23.09
N VAL A 97 -13.70 -1.56 -22.73
CA VAL A 97 -14.85 -0.95 -22.04
C VAL A 97 -16.10 -0.95 -22.92
N LEU A 98 -15.93 -0.72 -24.23
CA LEU A 98 -17.02 -0.81 -25.20
C LEU A 98 -17.51 -2.26 -25.30
N PHE A 99 -16.62 -3.24 -25.37
CA PHE A 99 -16.96 -4.66 -25.35
C PHE A 99 -17.79 -5.03 -24.10
N VAL A 100 -17.33 -4.68 -22.90
CA VAL A 100 -18.06 -4.95 -21.65
C VAL A 100 -19.42 -4.24 -21.64
N THR A 101 -19.48 -3.00 -22.11
CA THR A 101 -20.74 -2.24 -22.16
C THR A 101 -21.75 -2.85 -23.12
N ASN A 102 -21.30 -3.34 -24.28
CA ASN A 102 -22.18 -3.93 -25.29
C ASN A 102 -22.68 -5.32 -24.89
N ASN A 103 -21.86 -6.10 -24.17
CA ASN A 103 -22.18 -7.49 -23.85
C ASN A 103 -22.98 -7.69 -22.55
N TRP A 104 -22.97 -6.73 -21.63
CA TRP A 104 -23.62 -6.90 -20.31
C TRP A 104 -24.93 -6.13 -20.11
N SER A 105 -25.55 -5.57 -21.16
CA SER A 105 -26.88 -4.89 -21.12
C SER A 105 -27.13 -4.06 -19.86
N ILE A 106 -26.11 -3.32 -19.42
CA ILE A 106 -26.14 -2.67 -18.12
C ILE A 106 -26.98 -1.40 -18.22
N SER A 107 -28.10 -1.33 -17.52
CA SER A 107 -28.90 -0.11 -17.47
C SER A 107 -28.14 1.01 -16.76
N GLU A 108 -28.23 2.24 -17.27
CA GLU A 108 -27.55 3.40 -16.67
C GLU A 108 -28.04 3.68 -15.24
N SER A 109 -29.31 3.38 -14.95
CA SER A 109 -29.89 3.50 -13.61
C SER A 109 -29.28 2.53 -12.60
N GLU A 110 -28.97 1.29 -12.99
CA GLU A 110 -28.24 0.35 -12.13
C GLU A 110 -26.78 0.75 -11.93
N ARG A 111 -26.14 1.34 -12.96
CA ARG A 111 -24.78 1.89 -12.84
C ARG A 111 -24.74 3.00 -11.79
N ILE A 112 -25.73 3.90 -11.80
CA ILE A 112 -25.82 5.00 -10.83
C ILE A 112 -26.06 4.48 -9.42
N ARG A 113 -26.97 3.51 -9.24
CA ARG A 113 -27.25 2.93 -7.90
C ARG A 113 -26.02 2.27 -7.27
N LYS A 114 -25.28 1.46 -8.02
CA LYS A 114 -24.04 0.83 -7.52
C LYS A 114 -22.88 1.81 -7.36
N ARG A 115 -22.90 2.94 -8.09
CA ARG A 115 -21.83 3.95 -8.06
C ARG A 115 -21.73 4.66 -6.72
N ASP A 116 -22.85 5.02 -6.13
CA ASP A 116 -22.86 5.80 -4.89
C ASP A 116 -22.60 4.93 -3.66
N ASP A 117 -22.57 3.62 -3.85
CA ASP A 117 -22.20 2.68 -2.80
C ASP A 117 -20.67 2.56 -2.67
N LYS A 118 -20.03 3.67 -2.29
CA LYS A 118 -18.61 3.70 -1.91
C LYS A 118 -18.33 2.65 -0.83
N LYS A 119 -19.29 2.42 0.08
CA LYS A 119 -19.17 1.40 1.13
C LYS A 119 -19.03 0.00 0.54
N SER A 120 -19.79 -0.33 -0.50
CA SER A 120 -19.67 -1.62 -1.20
C SER A 120 -18.30 -1.80 -1.87
N ARG A 121 -17.73 -0.75 -2.49
CA ARG A 121 -16.40 -0.83 -3.08
C ARG A 121 -15.30 -1.01 -2.03
N ASP A 122 -15.34 -0.23 -0.95
CA ASP A 122 -14.36 -0.35 0.14
C ASP A 122 -14.47 -1.72 0.82
N ALA A 123 -15.69 -2.25 0.98
CA ALA A 123 -15.94 -3.60 1.49
C ALA A 123 -15.33 -4.68 0.57
N LEU A 124 -15.58 -4.58 -0.75
CA LEU A 124 -14.95 -5.49 -1.72
C LEU A 124 -13.43 -5.46 -1.61
N PHE A 125 -12.82 -4.27 -1.49
CA PHE A 125 -11.38 -4.13 -1.42
C PHE A 125 -10.81 -4.78 -0.16
N GLN A 126 -11.50 -4.66 0.96
CA GLN A 126 -11.10 -5.37 2.19
C GLN A 126 -11.25 -6.88 2.04
N THR A 127 -12.34 -7.36 1.45
CA THR A 127 -12.57 -8.80 1.21
C THR A 127 -11.47 -9.38 0.32
N VAL A 128 -11.20 -8.76 -0.82
CA VAL A 128 -10.16 -9.19 -1.77
C VAL A 128 -8.77 -9.13 -1.14
N LYS A 129 -8.48 -8.09 -0.36
CA LYS A 129 -7.22 -7.95 0.36
C LYS A 129 -7.01 -9.09 1.37
N LEU A 130 -8.02 -9.40 2.18
CA LEU A 130 -7.95 -10.48 3.17
C LEU A 130 -7.78 -11.84 2.48
N GLU A 131 -8.54 -12.08 1.41
CA GLU A 131 -8.42 -13.33 0.65
C GLU A 131 -7.04 -13.46 0.00
N ALA A 132 -6.50 -12.37 -0.58
CA ALA A 132 -5.16 -12.36 -1.15
C ALA A 132 -4.09 -12.64 -0.09
N LEU A 133 -4.18 -12.00 1.09
CA LEU A 133 -3.23 -12.24 2.18
C LEU A 133 -3.25 -13.70 2.65
N ASN A 134 -4.43 -14.32 2.70
CA ASN A 134 -4.57 -15.73 3.05
C ASN A 134 -4.03 -16.64 1.94
N TYR A 135 -4.42 -16.41 0.68
CA TYR A 135 -4.03 -17.24 -0.46
C TYR A 135 -2.51 -17.28 -0.65
N PHE A 136 -1.83 -16.15 -0.51
CA PHE A 136 -0.37 -16.05 -0.69
C PHE A 136 0.43 -16.31 0.61
N ASP A 137 -0.24 -16.71 1.71
CA ASP A 137 0.38 -16.90 3.04
C ASP A 137 1.20 -15.68 3.52
N LYS A 138 0.58 -14.50 3.43
CA LYS A 138 1.22 -13.20 3.71
C LYS A 138 0.65 -12.46 4.92
N THR A 139 -0.35 -13.02 5.61
CA THR A 139 -1.04 -12.37 6.73
C THR A 139 -0.08 -11.89 7.81
N ALA A 140 0.76 -12.78 8.34
CA ALA A 140 1.71 -12.45 9.41
C ALA A 140 2.77 -11.40 8.98
N GLN A 141 3.27 -11.51 7.73
CA GLN A 141 4.24 -10.55 7.18
C GLN A 141 3.61 -9.16 7.03
N PHE A 142 2.34 -9.11 6.59
CA PHE A 142 1.60 -7.87 6.43
C PHE A 142 1.30 -7.21 7.78
N GLU A 143 0.85 -7.97 8.77
CA GLU A 143 0.58 -7.49 10.13
C GLU A 143 1.84 -6.96 10.81
N THR A 144 2.95 -7.70 10.72
CA THR A 144 4.25 -7.26 11.25
C THR A 144 4.67 -5.91 10.66
N ARG A 145 4.44 -5.71 9.35
CA ARG A 145 4.73 -4.45 8.67
C ARG A 145 3.83 -3.32 9.13
N LEU A 146 2.52 -3.57 9.30
CA LEU A 146 1.59 -2.57 9.83
C LEU A 146 1.97 -2.15 11.25
N GLU A 147 2.30 -3.12 12.10
CA GLU A 147 2.68 -2.86 13.48
C GLU A 147 4.00 -2.09 13.56
N SER A 148 5.01 -2.48 12.77
CA SER A 148 6.28 -1.74 12.69
C SER A 148 6.06 -0.27 12.32
N ARG A 149 5.14 0.02 11.39
CA ARG A 149 4.81 1.39 11.03
C ARG A 149 4.06 2.13 12.12
N ARG A 150 3.13 1.47 12.80
CA ARG A 150 2.40 2.07 13.92
C ARG A 150 3.38 2.48 15.02
N ILE A 151 4.34 1.61 15.33
CA ILE A 151 5.44 1.89 16.27
C ILE A 151 6.29 3.05 15.77
N GLN A 152 6.73 3.01 14.50
CA GLN A 152 7.57 4.07 13.94
C GLN A 152 6.86 5.43 13.95
N GLN A 153 5.58 5.49 13.57
CA GLN A 153 4.79 6.74 13.57
C GLN A 153 4.60 7.28 14.99
N ARG A 154 4.25 6.42 15.95
CA ARG A 154 4.14 6.83 17.36
C ARG A 154 5.48 7.29 17.92
N THR A 155 6.55 6.55 17.64
CA THR A 155 7.91 6.89 18.06
C THR A 155 8.34 8.21 17.45
N GLN A 156 8.08 8.45 16.16
CA GLN A 156 8.39 9.73 15.51
C GLN A 156 7.60 10.90 16.11
N ALA A 157 6.36 10.68 16.55
CA ALA A 157 5.56 11.71 17.19
C ALA A 157 6.12 12.14 18.56
N VAL A 158 6.59 11.18 19.37
CA VAL A 158 7.07 11.43 20.75
C VAL A 158 8.58 11.63 20.86
N PHE A 159 9.35 11.03 19.96
CA PHE A 159 10.81 10.96 19.95
C PHE A 159 11.36 11.27 18.54
N SER A 160 11.15 12.51 18.10
CA SER A 160 11.71 13.04 16.86
C SER A 160 13.05 13.74 17.09
N GLY A 161 13.86 13.86 16.04
CA GLY A 161 15.09 14.64 16.10
C GLY A 161 14.88 16.11 16.48
N HIS A 162 13.71 16.69 16.18
CA HIS A 162 13.39 18.05 16.62
C HIS A 162 13.23 18.13 18.14
N ARG A 163 12.43 17.23 18.73
CA ARG A 163 12.26 17.15 20.18
C ARG A 163 13.59 16.90 20.89
N VAL A 164 14.37 15.93 20.42
CA VAL A 164 15.67 15.59 21.01
C VAL A 164 16.64 16.77 20.93
N ARG A 165 16.67 17.49 19.81
CA ARG A 165 17.47 18.71 19.66
C ARG A 165 17.08 19.79 20.67
N ASP A 166 15.78 20.02 20.86
CA ASP A 166 15.29 21.05 21.76
C ASP A 166 15.56 20.67 23.22
N TRP A 167 15.31 19.41 23.58
CA TRP A 167 15.61 18.86 24.91
C TRP A 167 17.10 18.87 25.25
N ALA A 168 17.96 18.61 24.26
CA ALA A 168 19.41 18.58 24.43
C ALA A 168 20.09 19.95 24.24
N GLU A 169 19.33 20.99 23.84
CA GLU A 169 19.80 22.36 23.60
C GLU A 169 20.94 22.46 22.56
N LEU A 170 20.93 21.58 21.56
CA LEU A 170 22.03 21.42 20.60
C LEU A 170 22.01 22.38 19.41
N GLY A 171 20.98 23.22 19.28
CA GLY A 171 20.81 24.12 18.12
C GLY A 171 20.86 23.35 16.80
N GLU A 172 21.67 23.77 15.83
CA GLU A 172 21.76 23.13 14.52
C GLU A 172 22.70 21.91 14.46
N HIS A 173 23.18 21.41 15.60
CA HIS A 173 24.13 20.29 15.65
C HIS A 173 23.46 18.92 15.41
N TRP A 174 23.02 18.67 14.18
CA TRP A 174 22.27 17.47 13.78
C TRP A 174 23.02 16.15 14.02
N LYS A 175 24.35 16.14 13.91
CA LYS A 175 25.16 14.95 14.17
C LYS A 175 25.06 14.52 15.63
N GLY A 176 25.09 15.48 16.56
CA GLY A 176 24.94 15.19 17.99
C GLY A 176 23.56 14.64 18.34
N VAL A 177 22.51 15.23 17.74
CA VAL A 177 21.13 14.72 17.87
C VAL A 177 21.04 13.26 17.42
N LYS A 178 21.64 12.93 16.26
CA LYS A 178 21.67 11.56 15.76
C LYS A 178 22.37 10.60 16.73
N MET A 179 23.56 10.99 17.23
CA MET A 179 24.31 10.17 18.19
C MET A 179 23.50 9.88 19.47
N ILE A 180 22.82 10.89 20.02
CA ILE A 180 21.96 10.72 21.20
C ILE A 180 20.80 9.76 20.89
N MET A 181 20.11 9.96 19.76
CA MET A 181 18.99 9.09 19.38
C MET A 181 19.43 7.64 19.18
N ASP A 182 20.55 7.42 18.49
CA ASP A 182 21.08 6.08 18.22
C ASP A 182 21.50 5.39 19.53
N LYS A 183 22.16 6.12 20.45
CA LYS A 183 22.53 5.60 21.77
C LYS A 183 21.31 5.25 22.64
N ILE A 184 20.27 6.08 22.65
CA ILE A 184 19.02 5.78 23.39
C ILE A 184 18.32 4.55 22.81
N ARG A 185 18.24 4.44 21.48
CA ARG A 185 17.68 3.24 20.83
C ARG A 185 18.49 2.00 21.16
N GLU A 186 19.81 2.08 21.19
CA GLU A 186 20.69 0.99 21.60
C GLU A 186 20.45 0.60 23.06
N MET A 187 20.44 1.57 23.98
CA MET A 187 20.24 1.34 25.42
C MET A 187 18.88 0.71 25.74
N LEU A 188 17.82 1.15 25.07
CA LEU A 188 16.47 0.65 25.33
C LEU A 188 16.15 -0.62 24.53
N GLY A 189 16.87 -0.94 23.45
CA GLY A 189 16.62 -2.12 22.62
C GLY A 189 15.67 -1.88 21.44
N GLY A 190 15.72 -0.70 20.83
CA GLY A 190 15.02 -0.32 19.60
C GLY A 190 13.78 0.56 19.80
N GLU A 191 13.11 0.91 18.68
CA GLU A 191 11.99 1.87 18.69
C GLU A 191 10.82 1.44 19.57
N ARG A 192 10.48 0.14 19.57
CA ARG A 192 9.40 -0.38 20.42
C ARG A 192 9.67 -0.10 21.90
N LYS A 193 10.91 -0.29 22.36
CA LYS A 193 11.28 -0.09 23.76
C LYS A 193 11.39 1.38 24.15
N VAL A 194 11.74 2.27 23.21
CA VAL A 194 11.61 3.72 23.41
C VAL A 194 10.16 4.08 23.68
N LEU A 195 9.22 3.53 22.91
CA LEU A 195 7.80 3.80 23.08
C LEU A 195 7.24 3.22 24.40
N GLU A 196 7.62 2.00 24.76
CA GLU A 196 7.27 1.39 26.06
C GLU A 196 7.80 2.23 27.24
N PHE A 197 9.03 2.74 27.13
CA PHE A 197 9.61 3.62 28.14
C PHE A 197 8.83 4.94 28.26
N TYR A 198 8.47 5.55 27.12
CA TYR A 198 7.64 6.75 27.09
C TYR A 198 6.26 6.53 27.71
N ASP A 199 5.58 5.44 27.31
CA ASP A 199 4.23 5.12 27.79
C ASP A 199 4.22 4.82 29.30
N SER A 200 5.32 4.30 29.85
CA SER A 200 5.43 3.97 31.29
C SER A 200 5.94 5.12 32.16
N ASN A 201 6.84 5.97 31.65
CA ASN A 201 7.55 6.97 32.46
C ASN A 201 7.22 8.42 32.09
N GLY A 202 6.53 8.66 30.98
CA GLY A 202 6.15 9.99 30.50
C GLY A 202 7.28 10.75 29.76
N GLU A 203 6.93 11.93 29.27
CA GLU A 203 7.82 12.78 28.46
C GLU A 203 9.03 13.28 29.27
N ASP A 204 8.83 13.70 30.52
CA ASP A 204 9.89 14.27 31.36
C ASP A 204 11.02 13.26 31.64
N ALA A 205 10.68 11.98 31.85
CA ALA A 205 11.67 10.93 32.03
C ALA A 205 12.47 10.67 30.74
N LEU A 206 11.81 10.69 29.58
CA LEU A 206 12.49 10.53 28.29
C LEU A 206 13.38 11.73 27.98
N ARG A 207 12.94 12.95 28.34
CA ARG A 207 13.74 14.17 28.24
C ARG A 207 14.97 14.10 29.16
N ALA A 208 14.80 13.67 30.40
CA ALA A 208 15.91 13.50 31.34
C ALA A 208 16.94 12.48 30.80
N LEU A 209 16.47 11.38 30.21
CA LEU A 209 17.33 10.40 29.56
C LEU A 209 18.11 11.00 28.37
N VAL A 210 17.47 11.85 27.57
CA VAL A 210 18.14 12.59 26.48
C VAL A 210 19.26 13.49 26.98
N VAL A 211 19.02 14.23 28.06
CA VAL A 211 20.04 15.09 28.69
C VAL A 211 21.19 14.24 29.25
N ALA A 212 20.89 13.15 29.95
CA ALA A 212 21.91 12.26 30.50
C ALA A 212 22.81 11.65 29.41
N VAL A 213 22.22 11.17 28.30
CA VAL A 213 22.98 10.61 27.17
C VAL A 213 23.80 11.69 26.44
N ARG A 214 23.28 12.92 26.32
CA ARG A 214 24.05 14.05 25.78
C ARG A 214 25.32 14.28 26.59
N ASP A 215 25.19 14.33 27.90
CA ASP A 215 26.29 14.63 28.82
C ASP A 215 27.32 13.50 28.84
N ASP A 216 26.87 12.23 28.82
CA ASP A 216 27.74 11.05 28.69
C ASP A 216 28.57 11.06 27.39
N LEU A 217 27.96 11.50 26.28
CA LEU A 217 28.64 11.62 24.99
C LEU A 217 29.51 12.89 24.88
N GLY A 218 29.47 13.80 25.86
CA GLY A 218 30.19 15.07 25.82
C GLY A 218 29.78 15.99 24.67
N ILE A 219 28.52 15.89 24.21
CA ILE A 219 28.03 16.64 23.04
C ILE A 219 27.43 17.96 23.52
N TYR A 220 28.17 19.05 23.38
CA TYR A 220 27.69 20.39 23.72
C TYR A 220 27.60 21.29 22.49
N ARG A 221 26.76 22.34 22.59
CA ARG A 221 26.71 23.40 21.60
C ARG A 221 28.08 24.09 21.57
N ARG A 222 28.74 24.09 20.40
CA ARG A 222 29.96 24.89 20.22
C ARG A 222 29.61 26.36 20.38
N ALA A 223 30.35 27.07 21.22
CA ALA A 223 30.26 28.53 21.29
C ALA A 223 30.68 29.07 19.91
N THR A 224 29.70 29.61 19.19
CA THR A 224 29.91 30.41 17.98
C THR A 224 30.26 31.83 18.35
#